data_AF-A0A916FW40-F1
#
_entry.id   AF-A0A916FW40-F1
#
_cell.length_a   1.000
_cell.length_b   1.000
_cell.length_c   1.000
_cell.angle_alpha   90.00
_cell.angle_beta   90.00
_cell.angle_gamma   90.00
#
_symmetry.space_group_name_H-M   'P 1'
#
loop_
_entity.id
_entity.type
_entity.pdbx_description
1 polymer ?
#
loop_
_entity_poly.entity_id
_entity_poly.type
_entity_poly.pdbx_seq_one_letter_code
_entity_poly.pdbx_strand_id
1 'polypeptide(L)'
;MIASEQIRADLARTLIIGELSPDGIVRHTNGVLPMAAVARERGFGDLFVPASDAPEAALVPEVNAYPIETLFALSAHLNGLQPLAPYRAARDFSPDTAPSYATDFAEVRGQEHVKRALEVAAAGQHNMIMTGVPGSGKTLLARSFPSILPNLTLEESLEITRIYSVNDMLPSDSPLVRHRPFRAPHHTISHAGLVGGGRWPHPGEISLAHRGVLFLDELPEFDARSLEVMRQPLF
;
A
#
# COMPACT_ATOMS: atom_id res chain seq x y z
N MET A 1 -2.47 29.77 16.17
CA MET A 1 -2.29 30.78 15.10
C MET A 1 -3.62 31.34 14.61
N ILE A 2 -4.57 30.56 14.10
CA ILE A 2 -5.89 31.09 13.71
C ILE A 2 -6.74 31.48 14.92
N ALA A 3 -6.86 30.59 15.93
CA ALA A 3 -7.58 30.91 17.18
C ALA A 3 -6.97 32.09 17.96
N SER A 4 -5.69 32.41 17.69
CA SER A 4 -4.97 33.54 18.25
C SER A 4 -4.88 34.73 17.28
N GLU A 5 -5.65 34.71 16.18
CA GLU A 5 -5.75 35.73 15.13
C GLU A 5 -4.44 36.16 14.44
N GLN A 6 -3.38 35.36 14.56
CA GLN A 6 -2.08 35.62 13.92
C GLN A 6 -2.06 35.31 12.42
N ILE A 7 -3.05 34.55 11.93
CA ILE A 7 -3.25 34.22 10.51
C ILE A 7 -4.71 34.50 10.17
N ARG A 8 -4.93 35.24 9.07
CA ARG A 8 -6.26 35.47 8.48
C ARG A 8 -6.30 34.81 7.09
N ALA A 9 -6.71 33.55 7.06
CA ALA A 9 -6.87 32.77 5.83
C ALA A 9 -8.23 32.07 5.83
N ASP A 10 -8.83 31.95 4.66
CA ASP A 10 -10.00 31.09 4.47
C ASP A 10 -9.55 29.63 4.33
N LEU A 11 -9.96 28.79 5.28
CA LEU A 11 -9.64 27.37 5.31
C LEU A 11 -10.86 26.47 5.05
N ALA A 12 -11.98 27.02 4.57
CA ALA A 12 -13.23 26.28 4.43
C ALA A 12 -13.11 25.00 3.58
N ARG A 13 -12.16 24.97 2.64
CA ARG A 13 -11.88 23.82 1.76
C ARG A 13 -10.47 23.25 1.91
N THR A 14 -9.84 23.53 3.04
CA THR A 14 -8.46 23.17 3.33
C THR A 14 -8.39 22.12 4.43
N LEU A 15 -7.56 21.10 4.22
CA LEU A 15 -7.18 20.15 5.26
C LEU A 15 -5.66 20.20 5.45
N ILE A 16 -5.21 20.15 6.70
CA ILE A 16 -3.79 20.14 7.06
C ILE A 16 -3.54 18.84 7.83
N ILE A 17 -2.58 18.05 7.36
CA ILE A 17 -2.20 16.75 7.89
C ILE A 17 -0.71 16.79 8.23
N GLY A 18 -0.31 16.11 9.29
CA GLY A 18 1.07 15.95 9.70
C GLY A 18 1.25 16.10 11.20
N GLU A 19 2.37 15.60 11.71
CA GLU A 19 2.76 15.76 13.10
C GLU A 19 3.66 16.97 13.26
N LEU A 20 3.38 17.84 14.22
CA LEU A 20 4.20 19.03 14.49
C LEU A 20 5.18 18.75 15.62
N SER A 21 6.47 18.86 15.36
CA SER A 21 7.48 18.81 16.42
C SER A 21 7.68 20.17 17.11
N PRO A 22 8.26 20.20 18.34
CA PRO A 22 8.42 21.43 19.10
C PRO A 22 9.29 22.51 18.43
N ASP A 23 10.17 22.11 17.51
CA ASP A 23 11.02 22.97 16.68
C ASP A 23 10.31 23.50 15.42
N GLY A 24 9.03 23.14 15.21
CA GLY A 24 8.21 23.65 14.12
C GLY A 24 8.32 22.87 12.82
N ILE A 25 9.01 21.73 12.81
CA ILE A 25 9.08 20.81 11.66
C ILE A 25 7.77 20.02 11.55
N VAL A 26 7.29 19.82 10.32
CA VAL A 26 6.12 18.98 10.04
C VAL A 26 6.61 17.60 9.59
N ARG A 27 6.20 16.56 10.32
CA ARG A 27 6.66 15.18 10.17
C ARG A 27 5.57 14.30 9.57
N HIS A 28 6.04 13.22 8.94
CA HIS A 28 5.22 12.15 8.36
C HIS A 28 4.09 11.70 9.30
N THR A 29 2.96 11.32 8.70
CA THR A 29 1.91 10.59 9.41
C THR A 29 1.39 9.43 8.57
N ASN A 30 1.06 8.32 9.24
CA ASN A 30 0.60 7.12 8.57
C ASN A 30 -0.79 7.34 7.96
N GLY A 31 -1.06 6.74 6.81
CA GLY A 31 -2.41 6.78 6.22
C GLY A 31 -2.73 8.07 5.45
N VAL A 32 -1.75 8.76 4.86
CA VAL A 32 -2.00 10.00 4.09
C VAL A 32 -2.92 9.75 2.90
N LEU A 33 -2.75 8.65 2.16
CA LEU A 33 -3.58 8.30 1.01
C LEU A 33 -5.08 8.14 1.36
N PRO A 34 -5.48 7.33 2.36
CA PRO A 34 -6.87 7.26 2.76
C PRO A 34 -7.40 8.58 3.33
N MET A 35 -6.59 9.36 4.06
CA MET A 35 -7.01 10.69 4.52
C MET A 35 -7.27 11.64 3.34
N ALA A 36 -6.41 11.64 2.32
CA ALA A 36 -6.60 12.42 1.09
C ALA A 36 -7.85 11.98 0.32
N ALA A 37 -8.15 10.67 0.28
CA ALA A 37 -9.36 10.14 -0.35
C ALA A 37 -10.63 10.65 0.37
N VAL A 38 -10.64 10.61 1.70
CA VAL A 38 -11.74 11.18 2.52
C VAL A 38 -11.82 12.70 2.35
N ALA A 39 -10.69 13.39 2.24
CA ALA A 39 -10.65 14.83 2.01
C ALA A 39 -11.39 15.18 0.70
N ARG A 40 -11.09 14.46 -0.38
CA ARG A 40 -11.78 14.59 -1.68
C ARG A 40 -13.29 14.35 -1.55
N GLU A 41 -13.69 13.24 -0.92
CA GLU A 41 -15.11 12.88 -0.73
C GLU A 41 -15.89 13.95 0.05
N ARG A 42 -15.22 14.64 0.97
CA ARG A 42 -15.81 15.74 1.75
C ARG A 42 -15.66 17.12 1.11
N GLY A 43 -15.10 17.20 -0.10
CA GLY A 43 -14.97 18.43 -0.87
C GLY A 43 -13.80 19.34 -0.48
N PHE A 44 -12.85 18.84 0.31
CA PHE A 44 -11.59 19.53 0.57
C PHE A 44 -10.70 19.45 -0.68
N GLY A 45 -10.40 20.60 -1.27
CA GLY A 45 -9.63 20.69 -2.52
C GLY A 45 -8.13 20.85 -2.28
N ASP A 46 -7.76 21.51 -1.18
CA ASP A 46 -6.37 21.81 -0.85
C ASP A 46 -5.94 21.04 0.41
N LEU A 47 -4.88 20.28 0.26
CA LEU A 47 -4.35 19.40 1.31
C LEU A 47 -2.90 19.74 1.58
N PHE A 48 -2.60 20.26 2.77
CA PHE A 48 -1.23 20.50 3.22
C PHE A 48 -0.73 19.27 3.97
N VAL A 49 0.37 18.69 3.50
CA VAL A 49 0.93 17.44 4.04
C VAL A 49 2.44 17.56 4.22
N PRO A 50 3.07 16.75 5.09
CA PRO A 50 4.53 16.71 5.20
C PRO A 50 5.15 16.54 3.82
N ALA A 51 6.28 17.20 3.56
CA ALA A 51 6.88 17.17 2.22
C ALA A 51 7.17 15.74 1.71
N SER A 52 7.49 14.81 2.61
CA SER A 52 7.66 13.38 2.32
C SER A 52 6.40 12.69 1.81
N ASP A 53 5.23 13.21 2.17
CA ASP A 53 3.92 12.55 1.98
C ASP A 53 3.16 13.14 0.78
N ALA A 54 3.64 14.27 0.25
CA ALA A 54 3.06 14.93 -0.91
C ALA A 54 2.96 14.03 -2.15
N PRO A 55 3.94 13.16 -2.47
CA PRO A 55 3.82 12.21 -3.58
C PRO A 55 2.65 11.23 -3.40
N GLU A 56 2.41 10.78 -2.16
CA GLU A 56 1.32 9.87 -1.82
C GLU A 56 -0.04 10.57 -1.87
N ALA A 57 -0.16 11.74 -1.24
CA ALA A 57 -1.38 12.55 -1.28
C ALA A 57 -1.80 12.91 -2.72
N ALA A 58 -0.83 13.17 -3.59
CA ALA A 58 -1.06 13.51 -5.00
C ALA A 58 -1.55 12.34 -5.86
N LEU A 59 -1.57 11.10 -5.34
CA LEU A 59 -2.20 9.96 -6.00
C LEU A 59 -3.73 10.08 -6.05
N VAL A 60 -4.33 10.87 -5.15
CA VAL A 60 -5.78 11.13 -5.14
C VAL A 60 -6.11 12.19 -6.20
N PRO A 61 -6.93 11.88 -7.20
CA PRO A 61 -7.37 12.87 -8.18
C PRO A 61 -8.12 14.02 -7.50
N GLU A 62 -8.05 15.22 -8.10
CA GLU A 62 -8.81 16.40 -7.68
C GLU A 62 -8.44 16.97 -6.30
N VAL A 63 -7.37 16.46 -5.69
CA VAL A 63 -6.77 17.02 -4.48
C VAL A 63 -5.45 17.71 -4.87
N ASN A 64 -5.29 18.97 -4.45
CA ASN A 64 -4.02 19.68 -4.52
C ASN A 64 -3.20 19.37 -3.25
N ALA A 65 -2.21 18.50 -3.37
CA ALA A 65 -1.28 18.22 -2.28
C ALA A 65 -0.17 19.28 -2.21
N TYR A 66 -0.12 20.08 -1.15
CA TYR A 66 0.90 21.10 -0.90
C TYR A 66 1.95 20.55 0.10
N PRO A 67 3.21 20.39 -0.33
CA PRO A 67 4.27 19.92 0.56
C PRO A 67 4.63 21.01 1.58
N ILE A 68 4.64 20.65 2.87
CA ILE A 68 5.09 21.51 3.96
C ILE A 68 6.24 20.85 4.74
N GLU A 69 7.34 21.58 4.91
CA GLU A 69 8.48 21.14 5.75
C GLU A 69 8.37 21.69 7.17
N THR A 70 7.79 22.88 7.32
CA THR A 70 7.70 23.59 8.61
C THR A 70 6.38 24.34 8.75
N LEU A 71 5.96 24.56 10.00
CA LEU A 71 4.83 25.43 10.33
C LEU A 71 5.05 26.85 9.82
N PHE A 72 6.30 27.31 9.78
CA PHE A 72 6.64 28.62 9.24
C PHE A 72 6.30 28.71 7.75
N ALA A 73 6.68 27.72 6.94
CA ALA A 73 6.36 27.67 5.51
C ALA A 73 4.83 27.66 5.27
N LEU A 74 4.09 26.89 6.06
CA LEU A 74 2.63 26.89 6.03
C LEU A 74 2.05 28.28 6.36
N SER A 75 2.54 28.92 7.42
CA SER A 75 2.12 30.27 7.81
C SER A 75 2.45 31.31 6.74
N ALA A 76 3.62 31.24 6.12
CA ALA A 76 4.02 32.15 5.06
C ALA A 76 3.12 32.00 3.81
N HIS A 77 2.73 30.77 3.47
CA HIS A 77 1.76 30.50 2.40
C HIS A 77 0.39 31.08 2.73
N LEU A 78 -0.15 30.81 3.93
CA LEU A 78 -1.49 31.27 4.34
C LEU A 78 -1.60 32.80 4.43
N ASN A 79 -0.49 33.50 4.69
CA ASN A 79 -0.43 34.97 4.67
C ASN A 79 -0.11 35.56 3.29
N GLY A 80 0.03 34.74 2.25
CA GLY A 80 0.36 35.18 0.90
C GLY A 80 1.79 35.71 0.72
N LEU A 81 2.69 35.47 1.68
CA LEU A 81 4.08 35.93 1.63
C LEU A 81 4.96 35.02 0.76
N GLN A 82 4.77 33.70 0.90
CA GLN A 82 5.51 32.71 0.13
C GLN A 82 4.57 31.56 -0.28
N PRO A 83 3.86 31.71 -1.42
CA PRO A 83 2.93 30.68 -1.88
C PRO A 83 3.65 29.38 -2.25
N LEU A 84 3.30 28.28 -1.58
CA LEU A 84 3.66 26.93 -2.00
C LEU A 84 2.94 26.53 -3.29
N ALA A 85 3.65 25.76 -4.13
CA ALA A 85 3.07 25.10 -5.29
C ALA A 85 2.60 23.69 -4.91
N PRO A 86 1.47 23.22 -5.45
CA PRO A 86 1.04 21.84 -5.23
C PRO A 86 2.01 20.88 -5.93
N TYR A 87 2.26 19.74 -5.31
CA TYR A 87 3.03 18.65 -5.87
C TYR A 87 2.35 18.15 -7.15
N ARG A 88 3.15 17.98 -8.21
CA ARG A 88 2.72 17.46 -9.50
C ARG A 88 3.46 16.16 -9.75
N ALA A 89 2.79 15.03 -9.49
CA ALA A 89 3.34 13.74 -9.82
C ALA A 89 3.44 13.56 -11.35
N ALA A 90 4.54 12.98 -11.82
CA ALA A 90 4.58 12.39 -13.14
C ALA A 90 3.61 11.19 -13.14
N ARG A 91 2.47 11.32 -13.82
CA ARG A 91 1.48 10.24 -13.92
C ARG A 91 1.88 9.21 -14.98
N ASP A 92 3.08 8.66 -14.85
CA ASP A 92 3.59 7.64 -15.78
C ASP A 92 3.11 6.25 -15.35
N PHE A 93 1.80 6.07 -15.22
CA PHE A 93 1.21 4.74 -15.02
C PHE A 93 0.85 4.16 -16.39
N SER A 94 1.60 3.14 -16.81
CA SER A 94 1.25 2.31 -17.95
C SER A 94 0.99 0.88 -17.46
N PRO A 95 -0.22 0.34 -17.67
CA PRO A 95 -0.51 -1.06 -17.40
C PRO A 95 0.39 -2.02 -18.18
N ASP A 96 0.95 -1.56 -19.30
CA ASP A 96 1.80 -2.36 -20.20
C ASP A 96 3.25 -2.42 -19.72
N THR A 97 3.64 -1.57 -18.77
CA THR A 97 4.96 -1.64 -18.13
C THR A 97 4.91 -2.64 -16.98
N ALA A 98 5.16 -3.91 -17.29
CA ALA A 98 5.25 -4.96 -16.29
C ALA A 98 6.36 -4.64 -15.26
N PRO A 99 6.08 -4.74 -13.95
CA PRO A 99 7.11 -4.59 -12.93
C PRO A 99 8.09 -5.77 -13.01
N SER A 100 9.36 -5.50 -12.67
CA SER A 100 10.33 -6.57 -12.47
C SER A 100 10.07 -7.28 -11.13
N TYR A 101 10.11 -8.62 -11.15
CA TYR A 101 10.00 -9.44 -9.95
C TYR A 101 11.35 -10.06 -9.61
N ALA A 102 11.63 -10.22 -8.31
CA ALA A 102 12.88 -10.81 -7.84
C ALA A 102 13.05 -12.29 -8.22
N THR A 103 11.95 -12.98 -8.55
CA THR A 103 11.97 -14.36 -9.04
C THR A 103 11.03 -14.45 -10.22
N ASP A 104 11.57 -14.73 -11.41
CA ASP A 104 10.80 -14.82 -12.64
C ASP A 104 10.40 -16.29 -12.89
N PHE A 105 9.13 -16.51 -13.19
CA PHE A 105 8.58 -17.82 -13.53
C PHE A 105 9.22 -18.43 -14.77
N ALA A 106 9.66 -17.62 -15.72
CA ALA A 106 10.36 -18.06 -16.92
C ALA A 106 11.70 -18.75 -16.61
N GLU A 107 12.33 -18.42 -15.49
CA GLU A 107 13.60 -19.01 -15.05
C GLU A 107 13.43 -20.40 -14.41
N VAL A 108 12.20 -20.78 -14.05
CA VAL A 108 11.90 -22.09 -13.46
C VAL A 108 12.01 -23.20 -14.51
N ARG A 109 12.98 -24.10 -14.31
CA ARG A 109 13.26 -25.24 -15.18
C ARG A 109 12.53 -26.50 -14.72
N GLY A 110 11.84 -27.17 -15.65
CA GLY A 110 11.09 -28.40 -15.39
C GLY A 110 9.78 -28.16 -14.63
N GLN A 111 9.24 -29.23 -14.03
CA GLN A 111 7.94 -29.22 -13.32
C GLN A 111 6.77 -28.75 -14.20
N GLU A 112 6.75 -29.14 -15.48
CA GLU A 112 5.77 -28.64 -16.47
C GLU A 112 4.31 -28.81 -16.04
N HIS A 113 3.99 -29.90 -15.33
CA HIS A 113 2.66 -30.12 -14.77
C HIS A 113 2.28 -29.09 -13.70
N VAL A 114 3.22 -28.68 -12.84
CA VAL A 114 3.00 -27.65 -11.82
C VAL A 114 2.97 -26.26 -12.46
N LYS A 115 3.85 -26.01 -13.43
CA LYS A 115 3.86 -24.75 -14.18
C LYS A 115 2.52 -24.53 -14.88
N ARG A 116 1.99 -25.56 -15.53
CA ARG A 116 0.67 -25.49 -16.15
C ARG A 116 -0.46 -25.21 -15.14
N ALA A 117 -0.40 -25.83 -13.96
CA ALA A 117 -1.38 -25.55 -12.90
C ALA A 117 -1.29 -24.10 -12.41
N LEU A 118 -0.07 -23.55 -12.26
CA LEU A 118 0.15 -22.14 -11.90
C LEU A 118 -0.38 -21.20 -12.99
N GLU A 119 -0.14 -21.46 -14.28
CA GLU A 119 -0.72 -20.66 -15.37
C GLU A 119 -2.25 -20.62 -15.30
N VAL A 120 -2.89 -21.78 -15.08
CA VAL A 120 -4.35 -21.86 -14.93
C VAL A 120 -4.81 -21.09 -13.70
N ALA A 121 -4.10 -21.21 -12.58
CA ALA A 121 -4.41 -20.47 -11.36
C ALA A 121 -4.24 -18.95 -11.53
N ALA A 122 -3.22 -18.49 -12.26
CA ALA A 122 -3.01 -17.08 -12.56
C ALA A 122 -4.12 -16.52 -13.45
N ALA A 123 -4.51 -17.26 -14.50
CA ALA A 123 -5.57 -16.84 -15.41
C ALA A 123 -6.96 -16.84 -14.76
N GLY A 124 -7.23 -17.83 -13.90
CA GLY A 124 -8.52 -17.99 -13.22
C GLY A 124 -8.62 -17.36 -11.83
N GLN A 125 -7.55 -16.77 -11.32
CA GLN A 125 -7.43 -16.31 -9.93
C GLN A 125 -7.80 -17.40 -8.91
N HIS A 126 -7.26 -18.61 -9.10
CA HIS A 126 -7.57 -19.76 -8.26
C HIS A 126 -6.55 -19.98 -7.14
N ASN A 127 -7.03 -20.52 -6.02
CA ASN A 127 -6.18 -21.06 -4.96
C ASN A 127 -5.52 -22.36 -5.42
N MET A 128 -4.29 -22.61 -4.96
CA MET A 128 -3.52 -23.79 -5.30
C MET A 128 -2.93 -24.46 -4.06
N ILE A 129 -2.97 -25.79 -4.04
CA ILE A 129 -2.31 -26.62 -3.03
C ILE A 129 -1.18 -27.40 -3.72
N MET A 130 0.03 -27.34 -3.17
CA MET A 130 1.19 -28.07 -3.65
C MET A 130 1.66 -29.10 -2.62
N THR A 131 1.64 -30.38 -2.99
CA THR A 131 2.13 -31.48 -2.16
C THR A 131 3.38 -32.11 -2.78
N GLY A 132 4.42 -32.31 -1.98
CA GLY A 132 5.64 -32.97 -2.45
C GLY A 132 6.73 -32.98 -1.40
N VAL A 133 7.79 -33.76 -1.64
CA VAL A 133 8.92 -33.91 -0.72
C VAL A 133 9.66 -32.59 -0.44
N PRO A 134 10.34 -32.44 0.71
CA PRO A 134 11.22 -31.31 0.95
C PRO A 134 12.23 -31.11 -0.18
N GLY A 135 12.55 -29.86 -0.51
CA GLY A 135 13.50 -29.54 -1.59
C GLY A 135 12.94 -29.64 -3.01
N SER A 136 11.66 -29.97 -3.21
CA SER A 136 11.03 -30.05 -4.53
C SER A 136 10.79 -28.70 -5.23
N GLY A 137 11.23 -27.57 -4.65
CA GLY A 137 11.09 -26.25 -5.25
C GLY A 137 9.73 -25.56 -5.07
N LYS A 138 8.86 -26.02 -4.15
CA LYS A 138 7.54 -25.40 -3.87
C LYS A 138 7.65 -23.90 -3.57
N THR A 139 8.59 -23.53 -2.69
CA THR A 139 8.81 -22.12 -2.31
C THR A 139 9.32 -21.28 -3.47
N LEU A 140 10.17 -21.85 -4.35
CA LEU A 140 10.64 -21.16 -5.56
C LEU A 140 9.49 -20.89 -6.53
N LEU A 141 8.64 -21.89 -6.76
CA LEU A 141 7.43 -21.78 -7.59
C LEU A 141 6.44 -20.77 -7.03
N ALA A 142 6.22 -20.76 -5.71
CA ALA A 142 5.34 -19.79 -5.06
C ALA A 142 5.87 -18.36 -5.21
N ARG A 143 7.18 -18.16 -5.01
CA ARG A 143 7.82 -16.84 -5.15
C ARG A 143 7.86 -16.32 -6.58
N SER A 144 7.87 -17.21 -7.57
CA SER A 144 7.82 -16.82 -8.97
C SER A 144 6.40 -16.56 -9.47
N PHE A 145 5.37 -17.08 -8.78
CA PHE A 145 3.97 -16.94 -9.18
C PHE A 145 3.51 -15.49 -9.43
N PRO A 146 3.87 -14.47 -8.61
CA PRO A 146 3.52 -13.07 -8.89
C PRO A 146 3.94 -12.57 -10.28
N SER A 147 5.01 -13.11 -10.86
CA SER A 147 5.55 -12.69 -12.16
C SER A 147 4.68 -13.07 -13.36
N ILE A 148 3.75 -14.01 -13.19
CA ILE A 148 2.82 -14.45 -14.26
C ILE A 148 1.38 -14.04 -13.97
N LEU A 149 1.12 -13.35 -12.87
CA LEU A 149 -0.18 -12.75 -12.63
C LEU A 149 -0.41 -11.58 -13.60
N PRO A 150 -1.68 -11.28 -13.97
CA PRO A 150 -1.99 -10.08 -14.73
C PRO A 150 -1.42 -8.83 -14.06
N ASN A 151 -1.06 -7.80 -14.84
CA ASN A 151 -0.58 -6.53 -14.29
C ASN A 151 -1.66 -5.84 -13.45
N LEU A 152 -1.26 -4.99 -12.49
CA LEU A 152 -2.22 -4.21 -11.70
C LEU A 152 -2.86 -3.18 -12.61
N THR A 153 -4.17 -2.99 -12.48
CA THR A 153 -4.80 -1.74 -12.94
C THR A 153 -4.46 -0.60 -11.97
N LEU A 154 -4.65 0.65 -12.40
CA LEU A 154 -4.41 1.81 -11.53
C LEU A 154 -5.27 1.73 -10.26
N GLU A 155 -6.53 1.30 -10.40
CA GLU A 155 -7.46 1.16 -9.28
C GLU A 155 -6.98 0.12 -8.27
N GLU A 156 -6.56 -1.06 -8.75
CA GLU A 156 -6.00 -2.11 -7.89
C GLU A 156 -4.69 -1.65 -7.23
N SER A 157 -3.82 -0.95 -7.96
CA SER A 157 -2.62 -0.32 -7.39
C SER A 157 -2.98 0.63 -6.25
N LEU A 158 -3.98 1.48 -6.42
CA LEU A 158 -4.44 2.40 -5.38
C LEU A 158 -5.05 1.67 -4.18
N GLU A 159 -5.79 0.57 -4.38
CA GLU A 159 -6.30 -0.26 -3.30
C GLU A 159 -5.16 -0.80 -2.41
N ILE A 160 -4.15 -1.43 -3.01
CA ILE A 160 -3.00 -1.98 -2.29
C ILE A 160 -2.22 -0.85 -1.61
N THR A 161 -1.99 0.25 -2.33
CA THR A 161 -1.28 1.41 -1.79
C THR A 161 -1.95 1.96 -0.54
N ARG A 162 -3.29 2.00 -0.47
CA ARG A 162 -4.01 2.43 0.74
C ARG A 162 -3.71 1.52 1.94
N ILE A 163 -3.64 0.21 1.74
CA ILE A 163 -3.33 -0.75 2.81
C ILE A 163 -1.90 -0.53 3.32
N TYR A 164 -0.96 -0.31 2.42
CA TYR A 164 0.46 -0.12 2.76
C TYR A 164 0.72 1.24 3.42
N SER A 165 0.03 2.28 2.96
CA SER A 165 0.02 3.63 3.55
C SER A 165 -0.35 3.61 5.05
N VAL A 166 -1.38 2.85 5.42
CA VAL A 166 -1.82 2.72 6.83
C VAL A 166 -0.77 2.02 7.70
N ASN A 167 0.07 1.16 7.12
CA ASN A 167 1.12 0.44 7.83
C ASN A 167 2.50 1.08 7.73
N ASP A 168 2.62 2.26 7.11
CA ASP A 168 3.92 2.90 6.87
C ASP A 168 4.89 1.97 6.09
N MET A 169 4.35 1.28 5.08
CA MET A 169 5.08 0.28 4.27
C MET A 169 5.31 0.73 2.82
N LEU A 170 5.02 1.99 2.49
CA LEU A 170 5.23 2.48 1.14
C LEU A 170 6.73 2.74 0.88
N PRO A 171 7.26 2.35 -0.30
CA PRO A 171 8.60 2.71 -0.70
C PRO A 171 8.78 4.23 -0.76
N SER A 172 9.92 4.72 -0.31
CA SER A 172 10.23 6.16 -0.30
C SER A 172 10.43 6.77 -1.70
N ASP A 173 10.74 5.93 -2.69
CA ASP A 173 11.01 6.31 -4.07
C ASP A 173 9.78 6.20 -4.99
N SER A 174 8.79 5.39 -4.62
CA SER A 174 7.56 5.22 -5.39
C SER A 174 6.35 5.06 -4.48
N PRO A 175 5.50 6.09 -4.35
CA PRO A 175 4.34 6.04 -3.46
C PRO A 175 3.24 5.11 -3.99
N LEU A 176 3.29 4.66 -5.26
CA LEU A 176 2.28 3.81 -5.87
C LEU A 176 2.78 2.37 -6.01
N VAL A 177 2.11 1.43 -5.35
CA VAL A 177 2.44 0.00 -5.45
C VAL A 177 2.07 -0.54 -6.82
N ARG A 178 3.07 -1.05 -7.55
CA ARG A 178 2.91 -1.61 -8.91
C ARG A 178 3.10 -3.11 -9.01
N HIS A 179 3.77 -3.73 -8.05
CA HIS A 179 3.98 -5.18 -8.01
C HIS A 179 2.81 -5.87 -7.32
N ARG A 180 2.51 -7.10 -7.74
CA ARG A 180 1.64 -8.00 -6.97
C ARG A 180 2.32 -8.33 -5.64
N PRO A 181 1.71 -8.03 -4.47
CA PRO A 181 2.29 -8.37 -3.18
C PRO A 181 2.55 -9.87 -3.06
N PHE A 182 3.62 -10.24 -2.37
CA PHE A 182 3.88 -11.62 -1.97
C PHE A 182 4.12 -11.66 -0.46
N ARG A 183 3.28 -12.40 0.24
CA ARG A 183 3.33 -12.57 1.69
C ARG A 183 3.54 -14.03 2.03
N ALA A 184 4.45 -14.30 2.95
CA ALA A 184 4.82 -15.65 3.36
C ALA A 184 5.00 -15.70 4.89
N PRO A 185 3.91 -15.59 5.66
CA PRO A 185 3.99 -15.66 7.11
C PRO A 185 4.53 -17.01 7.58
N HIS A 186 5.28 -17.00 8.67
CA HIS A 186 5.68 -18.23 9.35
C HIS A 186 4.46 -18.86 10.05
N HIS A 187 4.40 -20.18 10.15
CA HIS A 187 3.28 -20.90 10.77
C HIS A 187 3.08 -20.59 12.27
N THR A 188 4.07 -19.97 12.92
CA THR A 188 4.01 -19.45 14.30
C THR A 188 3.42 -18.04 14.41
N ILE A 189 2.92 -17.46 13.31
CA ILE A 189 2.31 -16.14 13.30
C ILE A 189 1.10 -16.09 14.24
N SER A 190 0.99 -15.00 15.00
CA SER A 190 -0.17 -14.79 15.84
C SER A 190 -1.42 -14.56 15.00
N HIS A 191 -2.59 -14.85 15.57
CA HIS A 191 -3.88 -14.56 14.96
C HIS A 191 -4.01 -13.08 14.51
N ALA A 192 -3.58 -12.16 15.38
CA ALA A 192 -3.59 -10.72 15.08
C ALA A 192 -2.60 -10.34 13.97
N GLY A 193 -1.46 -11.03 13.85
CA GLY A 193 -0.51 -10.81 12.75
C GLY A 193 -1.05 -11.31 11.41
N LEU A 194 -1.78 -12.42 11.39
CA LEU A 194 -2.35 -12.98 10.17
C LEU A 194 -3.56 -12.19 9.67
N VAL A 195 -4.53 -11.95 10.55
CA VAL A 195 -5.82 -11.33 10.22
C VAL A 195 -5.77 -9.81 10.29
N GLY A 196 -4.94 -9.28 11.18
CA GLY A 196 -5.00 -7.89 11.62
C GLY A 196 -5.69 -7.77 12.97
N GLY A 197 -5.51 -6.64 13.63
CA GLY A 197 -6.06 -6.39 14.96
C GLY A 197 -5.21 -5.41 15.78
N GLY A 198 -5.42 -5.43 17.10
CA GLY A 198 -4.83 -4.47 18.03
C GLY A 198 -5.86 -3.47 18.57
N ARG A 199 -5.43 -2.65 19.55
CA ARG A 199 -6.29 -1.58 20.10
C ARG A 199 -6.62 -0.54 19.02
N TRP A 200 -5.64 -0.25 18.18
CA TRP A 200 -5.82 0.36 16.88
C TRP A 200 -5.69 -0.76 15.84
N PRO A 201 -6.74 -1.04 15.06
CA PRO A 201 -6.73 -2.17 14.14
C PRO A 201 -5.75 -1.89 13.00
N HIS A 202 -4.72 -2.72 12.89
CA HIS A 202 -3.79 -2.71 11.75
C HIS A 202 -4.08 -3.88 10.80
N PRO A 203 -3.89 -3.70 9.49
CA PRO A 203 -3.94 -4.78 8.51
C PRO A 203 -2.96 -5.92 8.85
N GLY A 204 -3.42 -7.18 8.79
CA GLY A 204 -2.56 -8.36 8.90
C GLY A 204 -2.02 -8.84 7.56
N GLU A 205 -1.27 -9.94 7.58
CA GLU A 205 -0.65 -10.56 6.39
C GLU A 205 -1.66 -10.88 5.28
N ILE A 206 -2.91 -11.25 5.61
CA ILE A 206 -3.97 -11.47 4.62
C ILE A 206 -4.27 -10.17 3.86
N SER A 207 -4.49 -9.07 4.58
CA SER A 207 -4.76 -7.76 3.99
C SER A 207 -3.54 -7.23 3.22
N LEU A 208 -2.34 -7.48 3.73
CA LEU A 208 -1.09 -7.10 3.06
C LEU A 208 -0.81 -7.93 1.81
N ALA A 209 -1.47 -9.08 1.64
CA ALA A 209 -1.44 -9.90 0.43
C ALA A 209 -2.55 -9.54 -0.57
N HIS A 210 -3.36 -8.50 -0.31
CA HIS A 210 -4.48 -8.10 -1.16
C HIS A 210 -4.08 -7.95 -2.62
N ARG A 211 -4.89 -8.54 -3.52
CA ARG A 211 -4.64 -8.65 -4.97
C ARG A 211 -3.32 -9.35 -5.35
N GLY A 212 -2.59 -9.91 -4.41
CA GLY A 212 -1.31 -10.57 -4.59
C GLY A 212 -1.37 -12.05 -4.26
N VAL A 213 -0.33 -12.54 -3.59
CA VAL A 213 -0.14 -13.94 -3.23
C VAL A 213 0.13 -14.06 -1.74
N LEU A 214 -0.69 -14.84 -1.05
CA LEU A 214 -0.42 -15.32 0.31
C LEU A 214 0.07 -16.77 0.24
N PHE A 215 1.34 -16.98 0.51
CA PHE A 215 1.97 -18.30 0.53
C PHE A 215 2.07 -18.84 1.95
N LEU A 216 1.49 -20.02 2.18
CA LEU A 216 1.49 -20.70 3.46
C LEU A 216 2.35 -21.95 3.34
N ASP A 217 3.62 -21.83 3.71
CA ASP A 217 4.52 -22.99 3.76
C ASP A 217 4.17 -23.87 4.95
N GLU A 218 4.33 -25.18 4.81
CA GLU A 218 4.00 -26.12 5.89
C GLU A 218 2.57 -25.92 6.42
N LEU A 219 1.59 -25.72 5.52
CA LEU A 219 0.18 -25.44 5.85
C LEU A 219 -0.41 -26.27 7.01
N PRO A 220 -0.14 -27.58 7.15
CA PRO A 220 -0.64 -28.38 8.28
C PRO A 220 -0.15 -27.92 9.68
N GLU A 221 0.95 -27.16 9.76
CA GLU A 221 1.53 -26.65 11.01
C GLU A 221 0.88 -25.35 11.50
N PHE A 222 -0.01 -24.75 10.70
CA PHE A 222 -0.78 -23.57 11.14
C PHE A 222 -1.89 -23.97 12.11
N ASP A 223 -2.11 -23.12 13.11
CA ASP A 223 -3.21 -23.29 14.07
C ASP A 223 -4.58 -23.30 13.34
N ALA A 224 -5.46 -24.23 13.73
CA ALA A 224 -6.77 -24.42 13.11
C ALA A 224 -7.63 -23.16 13.12
N ARG A 225 -7.56 -22.34 14.17
CA ARG A 225 -8.29 -21.07 14.27
C ARG A 225 -7.76 -20.04 13.27
N SER A 226 -6.46 -20.03 13.00
CA SER A 226 -5.86 -19.19 11.97
C SER A 226 -6.32 -19.60 10.57
N LEU A 227 -6.42 -20.91 10.30
CA LEU A 227 -6.95 -21.44 9.05
C LEU A 227 -8.45 -21.17 8.85
N GLU A 228 -9.25 -21.28 9.92
CA GLU A 228 -10.70 -21.02 9.87
C GLU A 228 -11.01 -19.59 9.42
N VAL A 229 -10.25 -18.61 9.89
CA VAL A 229 -10.47 -17.20 9.52
C VAL A 229 -10.12 -16.92 8.06
N MET A 230 -9.23 -17.68 7.46
CA MET A 230 -8.98 -17.59 6.02
C MET A 230 -10.13 -18.15 5.18
N ARG A 231 -11.08 -18.91 5.74
CA ARG A 231 -12.24 -19.37 4.97
C ARG A 231 -13.13 -18.21 4.53
N GLN A 232 -13.27 -17.15 5.31
CA GLN A 232 -14.11 -15.99 4.93
C GLN A 232 -13.58 -15.18 3.73
N PRO A 233 -12.28 -14.86 3.62
CA PRO A 233 -11.73 -14.14 2.47
C PRO A 233 -11.38 -15.01 1.25
N LEU A 234 -11.34 -16.35 1.39
CA LEU A 234 -11.01 -17.28 0.29
C LEU A 234 -12.23 -17.77 -0.52
N PHE A 235 -13.46 -17.44 -0.09
CA PHE A 235 -14.73 -17.72 -0.78
C PHE A 235 -15.42 -16.41 -1.18
#